data_AF-D0LDW0-F1
#
_entry.id   AF-D0LDW0-F1
#
_cell.length_a   1.000
_cell.length_b   1.000
_cell.length_c   1.000
_cell.angle_alpha   90.00
_cell.angle_beta   90.00
_cell.angle_gamma   90.00
#
_symmetry.space_group_name_H-M   'P 1'
#
loop_
_entity.id
_entity.type
_entity.pdbx_description
1 polymer ?
#
loop_
_entity_poly.entity_id
_entity_poly.type
_entity_poly.pdbx_seq_one_letter_code
_entity_poly.pdbx_strand_id
1 'polypeptide(L)'
;MTPFSDDELAEFYREIEGRTATGRPRRRTGSRLEPAQPCPTPDKSAFGTHAAALDAIAYSRLHRPRAPQLRSYRCACGAWHITSSAPRPGFDEPGSSATARSGRVRRKGKKKR
;
A
#
# COMPACT_ATOMS: atom_id res chain seq x y z
N MET A 1 24.66 -4.80 17.34
CA MET A 1 24.34 -5.00 15.91
C MET A 1 25.67 -5.17 15.20
N THR A 2 26.00 -6.38 14.80
CA THR A 2 27.19 -6.66 13.99
C THR A 2 26.93 -6.20 12.56
N PRO A 3 27.88 -5.53 11.89
CA PRO A 3 27.76 -5.27 10.47
C PRO A 3 27.80 -6.60 9.71
N PHE A 4 26.95 -6.72 8.68
CA PHE A 4 26.99 -7.82 7.72
C PHE A 4 28.38 -7.88 7.07
N SER A 5 28.90 -9.08 6.81
CA SER A 5 30.13 -9.21 6.03
C SER A 5 29.88 -8.83 4.57
N ASP A 6 30.94 -8.43 3.84
CA ASP A 6 30.82 -8.08 2.43
C ASP A 6 30.28 -9.26 1.59
N ASP A 7 30.61 -10.50 1.96
CA ASP A 7 30.10 -11.71 1.32
C ASP A 7 28.60 -11.92 1.55
N GLU A 8 28.14 -11.72 2.79
CA GLU A 8 26.72 -11.84 3.16
C GLU A 8 25.88 -10.77 2.46
N LEU A 9 26.44 -9.56 2.32
CA LEU A 9 25.80 -8.47 1.58
C LEU A 9 25.69 -8.79 0.09
N ALA A 10 26.73 -9.37 -0.52
CA ALA A 10 26.73 -9.75 -1.93
C ALA A 10 25.73 -10.89 -2.22
N GLU A 11 25.62 -11.87 -1.33
CA GLU A 11 24.64 -12.96 -1.44
C GLU A 11 23.20 -12.43 -1.36
N PHE A 12 22.94 -11.51 -0.42
CA PHE A 12 21.65 -10.85 -0.30
C PHE A 12 21.26 -10.09 -1.58
N TYR A 13 22.18 -9.32 -2.17
CA TYR A 13 21.90 -8.62 -3.43
C TYR A 13 21.61 -9.59 -4.59
N ARG A 14 22.36 -10.69 -4.70
CA ARG A 14 22.10 -11.72 -5.71
C ARG A 14 20.74 -12.38 -5.54
N GLU A 15 20.30 -12.59 -4.31
CA GLU A 15 18.98 -13.14 -4.02
C GLU A 15 17.86 -12.18 -4.46
N ILE A 16 18.01 -10.89 -4.13
CA ILE A 16 17.06 -9.85 -4.55
C ILE A 16 17.05 -9.73 -6.08
N GLU A 17 18.21 -9.72 -6.72
CA GLU A 17 18.33 -9.73 -8.17
C GLU A 17 17.70 -10.98 -8.78
N GLY A 18 17.90 -12.18 -8.23
CA GLY A 18 17.25 -13.40 -8.70
C GLY A 18 15.72 -13.35 -8.60
N ARG A 19 15.19 -12.80 -7.50
CA ARG A 19 13.75 -12.62 -7.28
C ARG A 19 13.12 -11.54 -8.18
N THR A 20 13.91 -10.55 -8.61
CA THR A 20 13.42 -9.39 -9.39
C THR A 20 13.80 -9.44 -10.87
N ALA A 21 14.82 -10.21 -11.25
CA ALA A 21 15.27 -10.42 -12.64
C ALA A 21 14.23 -11.13 -13.48
N THR A 22 13.39 -11.96 -12.85
CA THR A 22 12.10 -12.34 -13.43
C THR A 22 11.13 -11.17 -13.27
N GLY A 23 11.40 -10.07 -13.97
CA GLY A 23 10.43 -9.02 -14.24
C GLY A 23 9.30 -9.65 -15.02
N ARG A 24 8.39 -10.33 -14.30
CA ARG A 24 7.28 -11.07 -14.88
C ARG A 24 6.55 -10.05 -15.73
N PRO A 25 6.46 -10.20 -17.07
CA PRO A 25 5.65 -9.31 -17.86
C PRO A 25 4.24 -9.44 -17.30
N ARG A 26 3.80 -8.43 -16.53
CA ARG A 26 2.45 -8.35 -16.01
C ARG A 26 1.58 -8.50 -17.23
N ARG A 27 0.81 -9.60 -17.27
CA ARG A 27 0.06 -10.07 -18.44
C ARG A 27 -0.55 -8.86 -19.16
N ARG A 28 0.02 -8.54 -20.33
CA ARG A 28 -0.58 -7.60 -21.28
C ARG A 28 -1.80 -8.29 -21.87
N THR A 29 -2.91 -8.32 -21.13
CA THR A 29 -4.18 -8.83 -21.62
C THR A 29 -5.18 -7.67 -21.63
N GLY A 30 -5.44 -7.15 -22.84
CA GLY A 30 -6.43 -6.13 -23.20
C GLY A 30 -5.98 -4.70 -22.84
N SER A 31 -5.95 -3.71 -23.73
CA SER A 31 -6.72 -3.46 -24.93
C SER A 31 -5.79 -2.84 -25.98
N ARG A 32 -5.89 -3.27 -27.23
CA ARG A 32 -5.27 -2.62 -28.39
C ARG A 32 -6.06 -1.34 -28.71
N LEU A 33 -6.03 -0.38 -27.78
CA LEU A 33 -6.29 1.02 -28.11
C LEU A 33 -4.90 1.60 -28.37
N GLU A 34 -4.66 2.01 -29.61
CA GLU A 34 -3.52 2.87 -29.94
C GLU A 34 -3.40 3.95 -28.85
N PRO A 35 -2.27 4.02 -28.10
CA PRO A 35 -2.13 5.01 -27.05
C PRO A 35 -2.12 6.38 -27.73
N ALA A 36 -3.18 7.16 -27.51
CA ALA A 36 -3.28 8.50 -28.07
C ALA A 36 -2.10 9.39 -27.68
N GLN A 37 -1.40 9.07 -26.59
CA GLN A 37 -0.19 9.72 -26.08
C GLN A 37 0.69 8.72 -25.29
N PRO A 38 2.02 8.92 -25.25
CA PRO A 38 2.90 8.14 -24.36
C PRO A 38 2.46 8.30 -22.91
N CYS A 39 2.49 7.20 -22.14
CA CYS A 39 2.07 7.24 -20.74
C CYS A 39 3.00 8.18 -19.94
N PRO A 40 2.45 9.13 -19.16
CA PRO A 40 3.24 10.03 -18.32
C PRO A 40 4.03 9.31 -17.21
N THR A 41 3.67 8.06 -16.89
CA THR A 41 4.38 7.24 -15.88
C THR A 41 4.59 5.82 -16.44
N PRO A 42 5.57 5.61 -17.33
CA PRO A 42 5.80 4.33 -18.00
C PRO A 42 6.34 3.24 -17.05
N ASP A 43 6.96 3.65 -15.94
CA ASP A 43 7.46 2.81 -14.86
C ASP A 43 6.34 2.21 -13.99
N LYS A 44 5.12 2.75 -14.04
CA LYS A 44 4.01 2.31 -13.20
C LYS A 44 3.20 1.19 -13.85
N SER A 45 2.64 0.33 -13.00
CA SER A 45 1.74 -0.73 -13.45
C SER A 45 0.51 -0.14 -14.13
N ALA A 46 0.28 -0.58 -15.38
CA ALA A 46 -0.87 -0.25 -16.19
C ALA A 46 -1.84 -1.44 -16.24
N PHE A 47 -3.12 -1.18 -16.09
CA PHE A 47 -4.20 -2.17 -16.10
C PHE A 47 -5.12 -1.92 -17.29
N GLY A 48 -5.55 -3.01 -17.96
CA GLY A 48 -6.44 -2.93 -19.12
C GLY A 48 -7.87 -2.52 -18.77
N THR A 49 -8.33 -2.79 -17.55
CA THR A 49 -9.69 -2.54 -17.10
C THR A 49 -9.71 -1.90 -15.72
N HIS A 50 -10.81 -1.20 -15.41
CA HIS A 50 -11.00 -0.61 -14.08
C HIS A 50 -11.04 -1.68 -12.98
N ALA A 51 -11.71 -2.80 -13.24
CA ALA A 51 -11.83 -3.91 -12.30
C ALA A 51 -10.46 -4.48 -11.91
N ALA A 52 -9.57 -4.71 -12.88
CA ALA A 52 -8.22 -5.20 -12.61
C ALA A 52 -7.40 -4.23 -11.74
N ALA A 53 -7.60 -2.91 -11.90
CA ALA A 53 -6.98 -1.92 -11.03
C ALA A 53 -7.54 -1.96 -9.60
N LEU A 54 -8.86 -2.17 -9.43
CA LEU A 54 -9.48 -2.31 -8.11
C LEU A 54 -9.01 -3.59 -7.40
N ASP A 55 -8.91 -4.71 -8.11
CA ASP A 55 -8.41 -5.97 -7.56
C ASP A 55 -6.97 -5.82 -7.04
N ALA A 56 -6.13 -5.11 -7.80
CA ALA A 56 -4.76 -4.81 -7.37
C ALA A 56 -4.71 -3.88 -6.14
N ILE A 57 -5.66 -2.95 -5.99
CA ILE A 57 -5.81 -2.14 -4.76
C ILE A 57 -6.23 -3.03 -3.59
N ALA A 58 -7.22 -3.91 -3.77
CA ALA A 58 -7.70 -4.81 -2.74
C ALA A 58 -6.58 -5.75 -2.26
N TYR A 59 -5.84 -6.35 -3.20
CA TYR A 59 -4.65 -7.15 -2.92
C TYR A 59 -3.61 -6.35 -2.12
N SER A 60 -3.32 -5.13 -2.55
CA SER A 60 -2.34 -4.27 -1.86
C SER A 60 -2.76 -3.96 -0.42
N ARG A 61 -4.06 -3.76 -0.16
CA ARG A 61 -4.58 -3.54 1.21
C ARG A 61 -4.44 -4.77 2.09
N LEU A 62 -4.68 -5.96 1.52
CA LEU A 62 -4.56 -7.22 2.26
C LEU A 62 -3.12 -7.48 2.73
N HIS A 63 -2.15 -7.22 1.86
CA HIS A 63 -0.73 -7.49 2.13
C HIS A 63 0.02 -6.32 2.77
N ARG A 64 -0.52 -5.10 2.72
CA ARG A 64 0.09 -3.89 3.29
C ARG A 64 -0.96 -3.06 4.04
N PRO A 65 -1.39 -3.46 5.24
CA PRO A 65 -2.47 -2.80 5.97
C PRO A 65 -2.15 -1.36 6.39
N ARG A 66 -0.86 -1.01 6.51
CA ARG A 66 -0.38 0.36 6.79
C ARG A 66 -0.05 1.17 5.52
N ALA A 67 -0.38 0.68 4.33
CA ALA A 67 -0.14 1.41 3.09
C ALA A 67 -1.09 2.62 2.95
N PRO A 68 -0.65 3.69 2.25
CA PRO A 68 -1.52 4.83 1.95
C PRO A 68 -2.76 4.40 1.14
N GLN A 69 -3.84 5.18 1.24
CA GLN A 69 -5.04 4.93 0.46
C GLN A 69 -4.75 5.05 -1.04
N LEU A 70 -4.84 3.92 -1.74
CA LEU A 70 -4.68 3.85 -3.19
C LEU A 70 -6.01 4.18 -3.90
N ARG A 71 -5.89 4.84 -5.06
CA ARG A 71 -6.99 5.15 -5.98
C ARG A 71 -6.64 4.73 -7.39
N SER A 72 -7.64 4.29 -8.15
CA SER A 72 -7.54 4.04 -9.59
C SER A 72 -7.92 5.29 -10.38
N TYR A 73 -7.27 5.52 -11.52
CA TYR A 73 -7.65 6.55 -12.48
C TYR A 73 -7.39 6.07 -13.91
N ARG A 74 -8.17 6.57 -14.87
CA ARG A 74 -7.93 6.34 -16.30
C ARG A 74 -6.93 7.37 -16.80
N CYS A 75 -5.81 6.90 -17.32
CA CYS A 75 -4.73 7.75 -17.82
C CYS A 75 -4.96 8.14 -19.29
N ALA A 76 -4.30 9.21 -19.75
CA ALA A 76 -4.31 9.66 -21.13
C ALA A 76 -3.78 8.62 -22.13
N CYS A 77 -2.93 7.67 -21.67
CA CYS A 77 -2.49 6.53 -22.48
C CYS A 77 -3.58 5.47 -22.73
N GLY A 78 -4.78 5.65 -22.14
CA GLY A 78 -5.91 4.73 -22.29
C GLY A 78 -5.96 3.61 -21.24
N ALA A 79 -4.89 3.38 -20.48
CA ALA A 79 -4.84 2.38 -19.43
C ALA A 79 -5.32 2.93 -18.07
N TRP A 80 -5.67 2.01 -17.16
CA TRP A 80 -5.97 2.31 -15.77
C TRP A 80 -4.70 2.23 -14.93
N HIS A 81 -4.43 3.24 -14.12
CA HIS A 81 -3.28 3.30 -13.23
C HIS A 81 -3.73 3.47 -11.78
N ILE A 82 -2.86 3.06 -10.86
CA ILE A 82 -3.07 3.22 -9.42
C ILE A 82 -2.12 4.30 -8.91
N THR A 83 -2.64 5.24 -8.14
CA THR A 83 -1.85 6.26 -7.44
C THR A 83 -2.15 6.23 -5.95
N SER A 84 -1.17 6.59 -5.13
CA SER A 84 -1.40 6.90 -3.72
C SER A 84 -2.12 8.24 -3.61
N SER A 85 -3.18 8.29 -2.82
CA SER A 85 -3.70 9.57 -2.34
C SER A 85 -2.67 10.14 -1.36
N ALA A 86 -2.52 11.47 -1.35
CA ALA A 86 -1.82 12.12 -0.25
C ALA A 86 -2.45 11.64 1.08
N PRO A 87 -1.63 11.33 2.10
CA PRO A 87 -2.15 11.12 3.45
C PRO A 87 -3.03 12.32 3.80
N ARG A 88 -4.24 12.07 4.30
CA ARG A 88 -5.02 13.17 4.87
C ARG A 88 -4.20 13.71 6.05
N PRO A 89 -3.92 15.03 6.12
CA PRO A 89 -3.33 15.57 7.33
C PRO A 89 -4.31 15.31 8.48
N GLY A 90 -3.89 14.53 9.48
CA GLY A 90 -4.70 14.23 10.67
C GLY A 90 -4.97 12.76 10.99
N PHE A 91 -4.35 11.78 10.30
CA PHE A 91 -4.31 10.39 10.76
C PHE A 91 -2.90 10.03 11.26
N ASP A 92 -2.44 10.75 12.29
CA ASP A 92 -1.45 10.22 13.21
C ASP A 92 -2.12 9.10 14.01
N GLU A 93 -1.52 7.91 13.99
CA GLU A 93 -1.91 6.78 14.83
C GLU A 93 -1.45 7.07 16.27
N PRO A 94 -2.32 6.93 17.28
CA PRO A 94 -1.83 6.48 18.57
C PRO A 94 -2.61 5.26 19.04
N GLY A 95 -1.88 4.16 19.28
CA GLY A 95 -2.27 3.21 20.31
C GLY A 95 -2.67 1.83 19.84
N SER A 96 -1.70 1.07 19.38
CA SER A 96 -1.58 -0.30 19.90
C SER A 96 -1.38 -0.22 21.42
N SER A 97 -2.16 -1.00 22.20
CA SER A 97 -2.13 -1.26 23.65
C SER A 97 -2.74 -0.25 24.64
N ALA A 98 -3.92 -0.60 25.21
CA ALA A 98 -4.16 -0.74 26.66
C ALA A 98 -5.67 -0.81 26.97
N THR A 99 -6.12 -1.99 27.40
CA THR A 99 -7.39 -2.21 28.10
C THR A 99 -7.35 -1.47 29.45
N ALA A 100 -7.71 -0.19 29.48
CA ALA A 100 -8.00 0.54 30.72
C ALA A 100 -9.52 0.59 30.92
N ARG A 101 -10.12 -0.50 31.41
CA ARG A 101 -11.50 -0.47 31.91
C ARG A 101 -11.54 0.33 33.22
N SER A 102 -11.91 1.59 33.06
CA SER A 102 -12.73 2.43 33.95
C SER A 102 -12.55 2.25 35.46
N GLY A 103 -11.91 3.27 36.05
CA GLY A 103 -11.96 3.56 37.47
C GLY A 103 -13.40 3.71 37.99
N ARG A 104 -13.61 3.11 39.16
CA ARG A 104 -14.84 3.16 39.96
C ARG A 104 -15.08 4.60 40.45
N VAL A 105 -16.11 5.24 39.91
CA VAL A 105 -16.57 6.58 40.32
C VAL A 105 -17.04 6.54 41.78
N ARG A 106 -16.33 7.25 42.66
CA ARG A 106 -16.76 7.58 44.03
C ARG A 106 -17.93 8.56 43.95
N ARG A 107 -19.13 8.14 44.37
CA ARG A 107 -20.23 9.06 44.69
C ARG A 107 -20.32 9.25 46.20
N LYS A 108 -19.93 10.44 46.66
CA LYS A 108 -20.22 10.98 48.00
C LYS A 108 -21.73 11.26 48.08
N GLY A 109 -22.45 10.49 48.91
CA GLY A 109 -23.84 10.71 49.27
C GLY A 109 -23.96 11.23 50.70
N LYS A 110 -24.68 12.33 50.88
CA LYS A 110 -24.76 13.21 52.04
C LYS A 110 -26.02 12.88 52.88
N LYS A 111 -25.81 12.53 54.15
CA LYS A 111 -26.58 12.82 55.40
C LYS A 111 -28.14 12.94 55.37
N LYS A 112 -28.82 12.20 56.26
CA LYS A 112 -30.10 12.44 57.02
C LYS A 112 -30.73 11.06 57.33
N ARG A 113 -31.24 10.69 58.50
CA ARG A 113 -31.70 11.32 59.75
C ARG A 113 -31.44 10.33 60.89
#